data_AF-A0A955I397-F1
#
_entry.id   AF-A0A955I397-F1
#
_cell.length_a   1.000
_cell.length_b   1.000
_cell.length_c   1.000
_cell.angle_alpha   90.00
_cell.angle_beta   90.00
_cell.angle_gamma   90.00
#
_symmetry.space_group_name_H-M   'P 1'
#
loop_
_entity.id
_entity.type
_entity.pdbx_description
1 polymer ?
#
loop_
_entity_poly.entity_id
_entity_poly.type
_entity_poly.pdbx_seq_one_letter_code
_entity_poly.pdbx_strand_id
1 'polypeptide(L)'
;MNKLMNKIVIFAVMIIVASSSYVYSQDAGGGENIARPLDEVAQPADTDSKPVIYVHEDCPHCQDVEDFVAANDLGDMVQYMQLKDNEDNLTKLTDLWAEYNVPGDGPAWPIMFYVDSEGVSTYSLGSDPIIEVLAEKFNIDIPDEVVTPDQNSNSTLMIFGGLILAAIFGFGIVNIATGKKSK
;
A
#
# COMPACT_ATOMS: atom_id res chain seq x y z
N MET A 1 10.01 -60.91 -35.49
CA MET A 1 8.89 -59.96 -35.62
C MET A 1 8.93 -59.03 -34.42
N ASN A 2 9.61 -57.89 -34.53
CA ASN A 2 9.62 -56.82 -33.52
C ASN A 2 10.26 -55.60 -34.18
N LYS A 3 9.43 -54.78 -34.84
CA LYS A 3 9.82 -53.47 -35.32
C LYS A 3 8.75 -52.47 -34.92
N LEU A 4 9.18 -51.55 -34.07
CA LEU A 4 8.75 -50.16 -34.05
C LEU A 4 7.29 -49.91 -33.66
N MET A 5 7.01 -50.15 -32.38
CA MET A 5 6.19 -49.23 -31.59
C MET A 5 6.95 -47.89 -31.49
N ASN A 6 6.82 -47.03 -32.49
CA ASN A 6 7.28 -45.65 -32.40
C ASN A 6 6.29 -44.75 -33.16
N LYS A 7 5.09 -44.62 -32.60
CA LYS A 7 4.18 -43.52 -32.92
C LYS A 7 4.11 -42.66 -31.67
N ILE A 8 5.09 -41.77 -31.61
CA ILE A 8 5.18 -40.63 -30.72
C ILE A 8 3.83 -39.92 -30.76
N VAL A 9 3.18 -39.90 -29.62
CA VAL A 9 2.00 -39.11 -29.33
C VAL A 9 2.42 -37.64 -29.41
N ILE A 10 2.13 -37.01 -30.54
CA ILE A 10 2.27 -35.56 -30.69
C ILE A 10 1.10 -34.93 -29.92
N PHE A 11 1.34 -34.68 -28.63
CA PHE A 11 0.52 -33.79 -27.81
C PHE A 11 0.75 -32.35 -28.32
N ALA A 12 -0.07 -31.92 -29.28
CA ALA A 12 -0.20 -30.52 -29.62
C ALA A 12 -1.02 -29.84 -28.52
N VAL A 13 -0.33 -29.38 -27.47
CA VAL A 13 -0.89 -28.47 -26.47
C VAL A 13 -1.01 -27.09 -27.13
N MET A 14 -2.15 -26.84 -27.78
CA MET A 14 -2.58 -25.49 -28.10
C MET A 14 -2.98 -24.81 -26.79
N ILE A 15 -2.08 -24.00 -26.24
CA ILE A 15 -2.44 -23.02 -25.22
C ILE A 15 -3.18 -21.89 -25.96
N ILE A 16 -4.51 -21.91 -25.89
CA ILE A 16 -5.33 -20.76 -26.22
C ILE A 16 -5.08 -19.74 -25.09
N VAL A 17 -4.24 -18.75 -25.36
CA VAL A 17 -4.20 -17.52 -24.55
C VAL A 17 -5.48 -16.76 -24.92
N ALA A 18 -6.55 -17.05 -24.19
CA ALA A 18 -7.70 -16.16 -24.16
C ALA A 18 -7.26 -14.91 -23.42
N SER A 19 -6.80 -13.91 -24.17
CA SER A 19 -6.74 -12.54 -23.69
C SER A 19 -8.17 -12.12 -23.35
N SER A 20 -8.52 -12.21 -22.08
CA SER A 20 -9.69 -11.54 -21.51
C SER A 20 -9.49 -10.04 -21.70
N SER A 21 -9.88 -9.55 -22.87
CA SER A 21 -10.20 -8.14 -23.04
C SER A 21 -11.45 -7.95 -22.19
N TYR A 22 -11.26 -7.45 -20.98
CA TYR A 22 -12.35 -6.91 -20.17
C TYR A 22 -12.85 -5.69 -20.92
N VAL A 23 -13.79 -5.90 -21.84
CA VAL A 23 -14.55 -4.83 -22.46
C VAL A 23 -15.48 -4.33 -21.36
N TYR A 24 -15.04 -3.28 -20.67
CA TYR A 24 -15.93 -2.45 -19.87
C TYR A 24 -16.91 -1.80 -20.85
N SER A 25 -18.10 -2.39 -20.96
CA SER A 25 -19.20 -1.81 -21.71
C SER A 25 -19.70 -0.60 -20.93
N GLN A 26 -19.26 0.59 -21.35
CA GLN A 26 -19.92 1.84 -20.98
C GLN A 26 -21.31 1.79 -21.62
N ASP A 27 -22.30 1.30 -20.88
CA ASP A 27 -23.70 1.56 -21.18
C ASP A 27 -23.94 3.06 -20.97
N ALA A 28 -23.70 3.81 -22.05
CA ALA A 28 -24.18 5.17 -22.24
C ALA A 28 -25.71 5.11 -22.40
N GLY A 29 -26.39 4.83 -21.29
CA GLY A 29 -27.81 5.08 -21.15
C GLY A 29 -28.04 6.58 -21.17
N GLY A 30 -28.61 7.06 -22.27
CA GLY A 30 -29.04 8.44 -22.44
C GLY A 30 -30.05 8.85 -21.37
N GLY A 31 -29.56 9.51 -20.33
CA GLY A 31 -30.31 10.42 -19.47
C GLY A 31 -29.98 11.84 -19.90
N GLU A 32 -31.00 12.67 -19.99
CA GLU A 32 -30.95 14.02 -20.54
C GLU A 32 -29.86 14.87 -19.87
N ASN A 33 -28.98 15.46 -20.69
CA ASN A 33 -27.98 16.45 -20.30
C ASN A 33 -28.68 17.73 -19.82
N ILE A 34 -29.18 17.72 -18.60
CA ILE A 34 -29.26 18.95 -17.81
C ILE A 34 -27.85 19.20 -17.32
N ALA A 35 -27.14 20.06 -18.04
CA ALA A 35 -25.89 20.65 -17.59
C ALA A 35 -26.10 21.16 -16.16
N ARG A 36 -25.59 20.40 -15.17
CA ARG A 36 -25.43 20.90 -13.82
C ARG A 36 -24.51 22.12 -13.93
N PRO A 37 -24.88 23.25 -13.32
CA PRO A 37 -23.96 24.39 -13.24
C PRO A 37 -22.64 23.88 -12.67
N LEU A 38 -21.55 24.15 -13.38
CA LEU A 38 -20.17 23.83 -12.96
C LEU A 38 -19.73 24.66 -11.73
N ASP A 39 -20.62 25.45 -11.14
CA ASP A 39 -20.32 26.40 -10.06
C ASP A 39 -20.44 25.79 -8.65
N GLU A 40 -20.72 24.49 -8.51
CA GLU A 40 -20.77 23.80 -7.21
C GLU A 40 -20.07 22.43 -7.29
N VAL A 41 -18.89 22.42 -7.90
CA VAL A 41 -17.90 21.35 -7.71
C VAL A 41 -17.07 21.75 -6.50
N ALA A 42 -17.01 20.87 -5.50
CA ALA A 42 -16.39 21.10 -4.21
C ALA A 42 -15.01 21.74 -4.37
N GLN A 43 -14.88 23.00 -3.94
CA GLN A 43 -13.57 23.58 -3.70
C GLN A 43 -12.90 22.85 -2.53
N PRO A 44 -11.60 22.60 -2.63
CA PRO A 44 -10.75 22.83 -1.49
C PRO A 44 -9.62 23.74 -1.93
N ALA A 45 -9.92 25.04 -2.04
CA ALA A 45 -8.90 26.06 -2.27
C ALA A 45 -8.47 26.74 -0.96
N ASP A 46 -8.57 26.02 0.16
CA ASP A 46 -7.89 26.39 1.39
C ASP A 46 -6.76 25.38 1.63
N THR A 47 -5.55 25.88 1.82
CA THR A 47 -4.35 25.12 2.23
C THR A 47 -4.57 24.33 3.53
N ASP A 48 -5.61 24.68 4.27
CA ASP A 48 -6.06 24.05 5.52
C ASP A 48 -6.94 22.80 5.29
N SER A 49 -7.18 22.43 4.03
CA SER A 49 -7.91 21.20 3.70
C SER A 49 -7.10 19.96 4.10
N LYS A 50 -7.72 19.08 4.89
CA LYS A 50 -7.10 17.82 5.33
C LYS A 50 -6.77 16.95 4.11
N PRO A 51 -5.57 16.34 4.04
CA PRO A 51 -5.29 15.31 3.05
C PRO A 51 -6.30 14.17 3.16
N VAL A 52 -6.80 13.69 2.01
CA VAL A 52 -7.76 12.59 1.93
C VAL A 52 -7.04 11.35 1.42
N ILE A 53 -6.99 10.30 2.25
CA ILE A 53 -6.28 9.06 1.99
C ILE A 53 -7.28 7.94 1.74
N TYR A 54 -7.31 7.42 0.52
CA TYR A 54 -8.09 6.27 0.12
C TYR A 54 -7.31 4.98 0.41
N VAL A 55 -7.95 4.08 1.14
CA VAL A 55 -7.37 2.83 1.64
C VAL A 55 -8.31 1.66 1.35
N HIS A 56 -7.75 0.45 1.33
CA HIS A 56 -8.50 -0.80 1.28
C HIS A 56 -8.17 -1.63 2.52
N GLU A 57 -9.12 -2.43 3.02
CA GLU A 57 -8.82 -3.41 4.07
C GLU A 57 -7.80 -4.43 3.53
N ASP A 58 -6.99 -5.03 4.40
CA ASP A 58 -6.01 -6.05 4.00
C ASP A 58 -4.90 -5.54 3.07
N CYS A 59 -4.56 -4.24 3.14
CA CYS A 59 -3.49 -3.60 2.36
C CYS A 59 -2.29 -3.27 3.26
N PRO A 60 -1.18 -4.05 3.21
CA PRO A 60 0.00 -3.81 4.05
C PRO A 60 0.60 -2.40 3.88
N HIS A 61 0.68 -1.90 2.65
CA HIS A 61 1.17 -0.55 2.37
C HIS A 61 0.25 0.55 2.94
N CYS A 62 -1.05 0.26 3.10
CA CYS A 62 -1.98 1.18 3.72
C CYS A 62 -1.73 1.25 5.24
N GLN A 63 -1.36 0.12 5.85
CA GLN A 63 -0.98 0.05 7.27
C GLN A 63 0.26 0.90 7.56
N ASP A 64 1.25 0.95 6.67
CA ASP A 64 2.45 1.77 6.86
C ASP A 64 2.10 3.26 7.04
N VAL A 65 1.15 3.76 6.25
CA VAL A 65 0.67 5.16 6.35
C VAL A 65 -0.19 5.36 7.61
N GLU A 66 -1.05 4.40 7.96
CA GLU A 66 -1.84 4.45 9.19
C GLU A 66 -0.96 4.46 10.45
N ASP A 67 0.09 3.63 10.47
CA ASP A 67 1.06 3.56 11.55
C ASP A 67 1.86 4.87 11.64
N PHE A 68 2.27 5.46 10.51
CA PHE A 68 2.94 6.76 10.50
C PHE A 68 2.03 7.88 11.04
N VAL A 69 0.77 7.93 10.60
CA VAL A 69 -0.22 8.92 11.07
C VAL A 69 -0.48 8.76 12.56
N ALA A 70 -0.61 7.52 13.05
CA ALA A 70 -0.82 7.24 14.46
C ALA A 70 0.41 7.57 15.32
N ALA A 71 1.62 7.24 14.86
CA ALA A 71 2.86 7.48 15.59
C ALA A 71 3.18 8.97 15.77
N ASN A 72 2.61 9.83 14.93
CA ASN A 72 2.83 11.28 14.93
C ASN A 72 1.58 12.10 15.31
N ASP A 73 0.57 11.46 15.91
CA ASP A 73 -0.68 12.11 16.36
C ASP A 73 -1.40 12.92 15.25
N LEU A 74 -1.34 12.47 13.99
CA LEU A 74 -1.91 13.14 12.82
C LEU A 74 -3.37 12.75 12.52
N GLY A 75 -4.01 11.93 13.37
CA GLY A 75 -5.33 11.35 13.08
C GLY A 75 -6.44 12.39 12.79
N ASP A 76 -6.40 13.54 13.45
CA ASP A 76 -7.33 14.64 13.19
C ASP A 76 -6.90 15.53 12.01
N MET A 77 -5.70 15.36 11.47
CA MET A 77 -5.13 16.18 10.39
C MET A 77 -5.36 15.56 9.01
N VAL A 78 -5.64 14.25 8.94
CA VAL A 78 -5.93 13.53 7.70
C VAL A 78 -7.36 12.97 7.71
N GLN A 79 -7.87 12.61 6.54
CA GLN A 79 -9.16 11.95 6.39
C GLN A 79 -8.98 10.61 5.67
N TYR A 80 -9.34 9.50 6.33
CA TYR A 80 -9.34 8.18 5.68
C TYR A 80 -10.67 7.90 5.00
N MET A 81 -10.60 7.34 3.80
CA MET A 81 -11.73 6.90 2.99
C MET A 81 -11.57 5.39 2.69
N GLN A 82 -12.33 4.56 3.40
CA GLN A 82 -12.33 3.12 3.12
C GLN A 82 -13.10 2.80 1.85
N LEU A 83 -12.52 1.95 1.01
CA LEU A 83 -13.08 1.54 -0.27
C LEU A 83 -13.79 0.19 -0.20
N LYS A 84 -13.37 -0.69 0.70
CA LYS A 84 -13.99 -2.01 0.82
C LYS A 84 -15.46 -1.84 1.23
N ASP A 85 -16.34 -2.44 0.44
CA ASP A 85 -17.80 -2.40 0.64
C ASP A 85 -18.40 -0.97 0.70
N ASN A 86 -17.73 0.03 0.10
CA ASN A 86 -18.20 1.41 0.04
C ASN A 86 -18.17 1.96 -1.39
N GLU A 87 -19.26 1.74 -2.12
CA GLU A 87 -19.42 2.17 -3.52
C GLU A 87 -19.32 3.69 -3.68
N ASP A 88 -19.84 4.47 -2.74
CA ASP A 88 -19.78 5.95 -2.79
C ASP A 88 -18.33 6.45 -2.77
N ASN A 89 -17.48 5.86 -1.92
CA ASN A 89 -16.06 6.23 -1.87
C ASN A 89 -15.32 5.79 -3.13
N LEU A 90 -15.68 4.64 -3.71
CA LEU A 90 -15.11 4.16 -4.97
C LEU A 90 -15.50 5.08 -6.14
N THR A 91 -16.75 5.53 -6.20
CA THR A 91 -17.21 6.49 -7.21
C THR A 91 -16.45 7.81 -7.08
N LYS A 92 -16.33 8.36 -5.87
CA LYS A 92 -15.54 9.58 -5.63
C LYS A 92 -14.09 9.43 -6.06
N LEU A 93 -13.45 8.30 -5.74
CA LEU A 93 -12.08 8.03 -6.18
C LEU A 93 -11.99 7.96 -7.70
N THR A 94 -12.96 7.34 -8.37
CA THR A 94 -12.99 7.23 -9.84
C THR A 94 -13.12 8.61 -10.50
N ASP A 95 -13.96 9.48 -9.94
CA ASP A 95 -14.12 10.86 -10.41
C ASP A 95 -12.81 11.66 -10.27
N LEU A 96 -12.16 11.56 -9.10
CA LEU A 96 -10.85 12.18 -8.86
C LEU A 96 -9.77 11.59 -9.78
N TRP A 97 -9.78 10.29 -10.03
CA TRP A 97 -8.83 9.64 -10.94
C TRP A 97 -8.88 10.24 -12.35
N ALA A 98 -10.10 10.47 -12.84
CA ALA A 98 -10.34 11.09 -14.13
C ALA A 98 -9.94 12.57 -14.14
N GLU A 99 -10.28 13.31 -13.07
CA GLU A 99 -9.94 14.73 -12.91
C GLU A 99 -8.42 14.97 -12.94
N TYR A 100 -7.65 14.16 -12.22
CA TYR A 100 -6.20 14.30 -12.11
C TYR A 100 -5.43 13.56 -13.22
N ASN A 101 -6.14 12.93 -14.16
CA ASN A 101 -5.56 12.14 -15.25
C ASN A 101 -4.49 11.13 -14.76
N VAL A 102 -4.80 10.46 -13.64
CA VAL A 102 -3.88 9.51 -13.00
C VAL A 102 -3.66 8.31 -13.95
N PRO A 103 -2.41 7.90 -14.25
CA PRO A 103 -2.13 6.81 -15.20
C PRO A 103 -2.83 5.49 -14.85
N GLY A 104 -3.29 4.76 -15.88
CA GLY A 104 -4.22 3.62 -15.77
C GLY A 104 -3.59 2.25 -15.46
N ASP A 105 -2.37 2.19 -14.96
CA ASP A 105 -1.60 0.93 -14.84
C ASP A 105 -1.97 0.13 -13.57
N GLY A 106 -3.00 0.57 -12.85
CA GLY A 106 -3.48 0.01 -11.59
C GLY A 106 -2.97 0.82 -10.38
N PRO A 107 -3.80 0.95 -9.33
CA PRO A 107 -3.45 1.74 -8.15
C PRO A 107 -2.26 1.15 -7.39
N ALA A 108 -1.20 1.94 -7.24
CA ALA A 108 -0.33 1.80 -6.09
C ALA A 108 -1.11 2.33 -4.88
N TRP A 109 -1.53 1.41 -4.01
CA TRP A 109 -2.21 1.74 -2.76
C TRP A 109 -1.21 2.02 -1.64
N PRO A 110 -1.53 2.90 -0.69
CA PRO A 110 -2.70 3.79 -0.63
C PRO A 110 -2.62 4.97 -1.61
N ILE A 111 -3.70 5.73 -1.73
CA ILE A 111 -3.78 6.91 -2.60
C ILE A 111 -4.16 8.12 -1.77
N MET A 112 -3.43 9.22 -1.90
CA MET A 112 -3.72 10.46 -1.20
C MET A 112 -3.96 11.60 -2.18
N PHE A 113 -5.02 12.38 -1.94
CA PHE A 113 -5.24 13.67 -2.57
C PHE A 113 -5.03 14.78 -1.52
N TYR A 114 -4.33 15.85 -1.89
CA TYR A 114 -3.96 16.91 -0.97
C TYR A 114 -3.72 18.23 -1.71
N VAL A 115 -3.65 19.32 -0.95
CA VAL A 115 -3.18 20.63 -1.43
C VAL A 115 -1.72 20.79 -1.01
N ASP A 116 -0.84 21.04 -1.96
CA ASP A 116 0.60 21.22 -1.73
C ASP A 116 0.92 22.59 -1.08
N SER A 117 2.21 22.87 -0.89
CA SER A 117 2.68 24.13 -0.28
C SER A 117 2.44 25.37 -1.17
N GLU A 118 2.18 25.18 -2.47
CA GLU A 118 1.85 26.23 -3.43
C GLU A 118 0.34 26.47 -3.55
N GLY A 119 -0.48 25.69 -2.83
CA GLY A 119 -1.94 25.77 -2.91
C GLY A 119 -2.52 25.00 -4.10
N VAL A 120 -1.73 24.14 -4.76
CA VAL A 120 -2.16 23.35 -5.91
C VAL A 120 -2.68 22.00 -5.41
N SER A 121 -3.89 21.63 -5.83
CA SER A 121 -4.42 20.30 -5.57
C SER A 121 -3.66 19.27 -6.39
N THR A 122 -3.23 18.19 -5.76
CA THR A 122 -2.39 17.14 -6.34
C THR A 122 -2.63 15.79 -5.66
N TYR A 123 -1.89 14.76 -6.07
CA TYR A 123 -2.01 13.41 -5.53
C TYR A 123 -0.65 12.73 -5.30
N SER A 124 -0.65 11.72 -4.44
CA SER A 124 0.50 10.83 -4.17
C SER A 124 0.03 9.38 -4.11
N LEU A 125 0.85 8.44 -4.60
CA LEU A 125 0.52 7.03 -4.75
C LEU A 125 1.55 6.16 -4.02
N GLY A 126 1.08 5.20 -3.22
CA GLY A 126 1.93 4.31 -2.43
C GLY A 126 2.33 4.87 -1.06
N SER A 127 2.80 4.00 -0.18
CA SER A 127 3.12 4.32 1.22
C SER A 127 4.19 5.39 1.34
N ASP A 128 5.35 5.18 0.73
CA ASP A 128 6.54 5.99 0.96
C ASP A 128 6.34 7.44 0.45
N PRO A 129 5.85 7.65 -0.79
CA PRO A 129 5.58 9.00 -1.28
C PRO A 129 4.49 9.73 -0.47
N ILE A 130 3.56 9.00 0.15
CA ILE A 130 2.54 9.60 1.03
C ILE A 130 3.16 10.01 2.36
N ILE A 131 3.99 9.14 2.96
CA ILE A 131 4.69 9.42 4.21
C ILE A 131 5.62 10.63 4.04
N GLU A 132 6.38 10.70 2.95
CA GLU A 132 7.25 11.85 2.64
C GLU A 132 6.46 13.16 2.58
N VAL A 133 5.32 13.17 1.89
CA VAL A 133 4.46 14.36 1.80
C VAL A 133 3.89 14.75 3.17
N LEU A 134 3.43 13.78 3.96
CA LEU A 134 2.90 14.06 5.30
C LEU A 134 4.02 14.59 6.22
N ALA A 135 5.21 14.00 6.14
CA ALA A 135 6.35 14.43 6.93
C ALA A 135 6.78 15.85 6.59
N GLU A 136 6.88 16.19 5.30
CA GLU A 136 7.16 17.55 4.84
C GLU A 136 6.08 18.52 5.30
N LYS A 137 4.80 18.20 5.05
CA LYS A 137 3.65 19.08 5.34
C LYS A 137 3.52 19.39 6.84
N PHE A 138 3.84 18.42 7.70
CA PHE A 138 3.71 18.56 9.16
C PHE A 138 5.06 18.75 9.88
N ASN A 139 6.16 18.96 9.13
CA ASN A 139 7.50 19.18 9.66
C ASN A 139 7.92 18.07 10.66
N ILE A 140 7.78 16.81 10.23
CA ILE A 140 8.17 15.61 10.96
C ILE A 140 9.48 15.09 10.39
N ASP A 141 10.46 14.84 11.26
CA ASP A 141 11.71 14.20 10.86
C ASP A 141 11.47 12.70 10.64
N ILE A 142 11.59 12.23 9.39
CA ILE A 142 11.67 10.80 9.10
C ILE A 142 13.09 10.37 9.48
N PRO A 143 13.30 9.43 10.41
CA PRO A 143 14.64 8.92 10.69
C PRO A 143 15.19 8.34 9.38
N ASP A 144 16.38 8.79 8.98
CA ASP A 144 17.10 8.21 7.84
C ASP A 144 16.96 6.69 7.95
N GLU A 145 16.40 6.05 6.92
CA GLU A 145 16.34 4.59 6.87
C GLU A 145 17.72 4.10 7.31
N VAL A 146 17.76 3.31 8.37
CA VAL A 146 18.98 2.61 8.74
C VAL A 146 19.29 1.79 7.51
N VAL A 147 20.23 2.27 6.69
CA VAL A 147 20.61 1.66 5.41
C VAL A 147 20.72 0.19 5.67
N THR A 148 19.67 -0.55 5.33
CA THR A 148 19.70 -1.98 5.56
C THR A 148 20.71 -2.45 4.53
N PRO A 149 21.85 -3.01 4.96
CA PRO A 149 22.82 -3.49 4.00
C PRO A 149 22.07 -4.49 3.11
N ASP A 150 22.04 -4.16 1.82
CA ASP A 150 21.49 -4.90 0.70
C ASP A 150 21.01 -6.32 1.08
N GLN A 151 19.69 -6.52 1.02
CA GLN A 151 18.98 -7.76 1.32
C GLN A 151 19.41 -8.95 0.42
N ASN A 152 20.42 -8.80 -0.45
CA ASN A 152 21.12 -9.94 -1.06
C ASN A 152 22.05 -10.72 -0.10
N SER A 153 22.20 -10.28 1.16
CA SER A 153 23.03 -10.99 2.15
C SER A 153 22.19 -11.60 3.28
N ASN A 154 21.89 -12.89 3.12
CA ASN A 154 21.30 -13.85 4.09
C ASN A 154 22.05 -13.92 5.46
N SER A 155 22.32 -12.83 6.17
CA SER A 155 23.23 -12.88 7.33
C SER A 155 22.88 -11.99 8.52
N THR A 156 22.01 -10.99 8.40
CA THR A 156 21.81 -10.02 9.49
C THR A 156 20.78 -10.47 10.54
N LEU A 157 19.80 -11.30 10.18
CA LEU A 157 18.84 -11.86 11.15
C LEU A 157 19.50 -12.82 12.17
N MET A 158 20.72 -13.30 11.91
CA MET A 158 21.45 -14.15 12.87
C MET A 158 22.07 -13.37 14.04
N ILE A 159 22.29 -12.06 13.93
CA ILE A 159 23.10 -11.33 14.92
C ILE A 159 22.25 -10.93 16.14
N PHE A 160 21.01 -10.49 15.95
CA PHE A 160 20.14 -10.11 17.07
C PHE A 160 19.40 -11.29 17.69
N GLY A 161 19.05 -12.32 16.90
CA GLY A 161 18.48 -13.57 17.44
C GLY A 161 19.46 -14.38 18.29
N GLY A 162 20.76 -14.32 17.98
CA GLY A 162 21.81 -15.05 18.72
C GLY A 162 22.08 -14.51 20.13
N LEU A 163 21.99 -13.19 20.34
CA LEU A 163 22.26 -12.57 21.63
C LEU A 163 21.17 -12.89 22.68
N ILE A 164 19.92 -13.00 22.26
CA ILE A 164 18.81 -13.37 23.16
C ILE A 164 18.91 -14.85 23.58
N LEU A 165 19.29 -15.74 22.66
CA LEU A 165 19.51 -17.16 22.96
C LEU A 165 20.71 -17.39 23.90
N ALA A 166 21.81 -16.66 23.73
CA ALA A 166 22.97 -16.77 24.61
C ALA A 166 22.66 -16.33 26.06
N ALA A 167 21.80 -15.33 26.26
CA ALA A 167 21.37 -14.89 27.59
C ALA A 167 20.52 -15.96 28.31
N ILE A 168 19.63 -16.65 27.59
CA ILE A 168 18.76 -17.70 28.16
C ILE A 168 19.58 -18.94 28.55
N PHE A 169 20.51 -19.38 27.69
CA PHE A 169 21.38 -20.52 28.02
C PHE A 169 22.43 -20.17 29.10
N GLY A 170 22.96 -18.95 29.11
CA GLY A 170 23.90 -18.49 30.13
C GLY A 170 23.30 -18.49 31.54
N PHE A 171 22.06 -18.01 31.71
CA PHE A 171 21.39 -17.98 33.02
C PHE A 171 20.96 -19.37 33.52
N GLY A 172 20.63 -20.29 32.62
CA GLY A 172 20.30 -21.68 32.97
C GLY A 172 21.49 -22.46 33.54
N ILE A 173 22.69 -22.30 32.96
CA ILE A 173 23.90 -23.02 33.39
C ILE A 173 24.39 -22.52 34.76
N VAL A 174 24.29 -21.23 35.06
CA VAL A 174 24.70 -20.66 36.35
C VAL A 174 23.84 -21.18 37.52
N ASN A 175 22.54 -21.38 37.32
CA ASN A 175 21.67 -21.93 38.37
C ASN A 175 21.91 -23.42 38.66
N ILE A 176 22.29 -24.21 37.65
CA ILE A 176 22.64 -25.62 37.83
C ILE A 176 24.00 -25.77 38.54
N ALA A 177 24.97 -24.90 38.22
CA ALA A 177 26.30 -24.94 38.83
C ALA A 177 26.34 -24.44 40.29
N THR A 178 25.46 -23.49 40.65
CA THR A 178 25.48 -22.86 41.99
C THR A 178 24.66 -23.60 43.06
N GLY A 179 23.99 -24.71 42.72
CA GLY A 179 23.59 -25.76 43.66
C GLY A 179 23.12 -25.25 45.03
N LYS A 180 22.20 -24.28 45.06
CA LYS A 180 21.64 -23.79 46.30
C LYS A 180 20.61 -24.82 46.77
N LYS A 181 21.04 -25.75 47.62
CA LYS A 181 20.15 -26.61 48.41
C LYS A 181 19.28 -25.70 49.28
N SER A 182 18.07 -25.39 48.81
CA SER A 182 17.03 -24.88 49.69
C SER A 182 16.64 -26.03 50.60
N LYS A 183 16.92 -25.85 51.89
CA LYS A 183 16.25 -26.61 52.96
C LYS A 183 14.79 -26.20 53.03
#